data_AF-A0A914Y247-F1
#
_entry.id   AF-A0A914Y247-F1
#
_cell.length_a   1.000
_cell.length_b   1.000
_cell.length_c   1.000
_cell.angle_alpha   90.00
_cell.angle_beta   90.00
_cell.angle_gamma   90.00
#
_symmetry.space_group_name_H-M   'P 1'
#
loop_
_entity.id
_entity.type
_entity.pdbx_description
1 polymer ?
#
loop_
_entity_poly.entity_id
_entity_poly.type
_entity_poly.pdbx_seq_one_letter_code
_entity_poly.pdbx_strand_id
1 'polypeptide(L)' 'MLPFCHRIYCHFVQISSAGGSSTHQLVNSGASRLAFKVKSSNNTEYRLKPVFGFVEAGASAPLEITRLAIKIWTKRI' A
#
# COMPACT_ATOMS: atom_id res chain seq x y z
N MET A 1 27.54 -7.39 5.29
CA MET A 1 26.56 -7.23 6.39
C MET A 1 25.74 -5.98 6.08
N LEU A 2 24.68 -6.11 5.27
CA LEU A 2 23.93 -4.92 4.82
C LEU A 2 22.90 -4.49 5.86
N PRO A 3 22.69 -3.17 6.03
CA PRO A 3 21.82 -2.64 7.06
C PRO A 3 20.36 -3.00 6.74
N PHE A 4 19.64 -3.44 7.75
CA PHE A 4 18.18 -3.55 7.89
C PHE A 4 17.37 -2.90 6.74
N CYS A 5 17.25 -3.60 5.62
CA CYS A 5 16.51 -3.11 4.46
C CYS A 5 15.04 -3.50 4.64
N HIS A 6 14.27 -2.61 5.25
CA HIS A 6 12.83 -2.70 5.38
C HIS A 6 12.20 -2.60 3.98
N ARG A 7 12.07 -3.73 3.30
CA ARG A 7 11.71 -3.79 1.87
C ARG A 7 10.22 -4.08 1.71
N ILE A 8 9.53 -3.19 1.02
CA ILE A 8 8.23 -3.51 0.41
C ILE A 8 8.54 -4.29 -0.86
N TYR A 9 7.99 -5.50 -0.99
CA TYR A 9 8.31 -6.38 -2.12
C TYR A 9 7.85 -5.84 -3.49
N CYS A 10 7.06 -4.77 -3.51
CA CYS A 10 6.59 -4.12 -4.72
C CYS A 10 7.09 -2.68 -4.74
N HIS A 11 8.02 -2.37 -5.66
CA HIS A 11 8.55 -1.01 -5.82
C HIS A 11 7.59 -0.09 -6.59
N PHE A 12 6.66 -0.67 -7.36
CA PHE A 12 5.66 0.05 -8.16
C PHE A 12 4.48 -0.86 -8.49
N VAL A 13 3.26 -0.32 -8.42
CA VAL A 13 2.01 -1.03 -8.69
C VAL A 13 1.27 -0.42 -9.87
N GLN A 14 0.78 -1.27 -10.78
CA GLN A 14 -0.13 -0.86 -11.86
C GLN A 14 -1.54 -1.34 -11.57
N ILE A 15 -2.49 -0.41 -11.54
CA ILE A 15 -3.91 -0.69 -11.34
C ILE A 15 -4.67 -0.09 -12.52
N SER A 16 -5.54 -0.89 -13.14
CA SER A 16 -6.37 -0.49 -14.28
C SER A 16 -7.20 0.77 -13.97
N SER A 17 -7.44 1.60 -14.98
CA SER A 17 -8.29 2.80 -14.87
C SER A 17 -9.75 2.51 -14.60
N ALA A 18 -10.21 1.30 -14.93
CA ALA A 18 -11.54 0.81 -14.60
C ALA A 18 -11.73 0.53 -13.09
N GLY A 19 -10.65 0.62 -12.29
CA GLY A 19 -10.62 0.25 -10.88
C GLY A 19 -9.91 -1.08 -10.65
N GLY A 20 -9.65 -1.39 -9.37
CA GLY A 20 -9.01 -2.63 -8.95
C GLY A 20 -8.32 -2.49 -7.60
N SER A 21 -7.95 -3.62 -7.00
CA SER A 21 -7.19 -3.68 -5.75
C SER A 21 -5.87 -4.41 -5.96
N SER A 22 -4.85 -3.99 -5.21
CA SER A 22 -3.56 -4.65 -5.16
C SER A 22 -3.12 -4.80 -3.71
N THR A 23 -2.70 -6.01 -3.34
CA THR A 23 -2.25 -6.32 -1.98
C THR A 23 -0.74 -6.48 -1.96
N HIS A 24 -0.08 -5.71 -1.10
CA HIS A 24 1.36 -5.73 -0.92
C HIS A 24 1.73 -6.24 0.46
N GLN A 25 2.88 -6.89 0.58
CA GLN A 25 3.40 -7.34 1.87
C GLN A 25 4.51 -6.40 2.32
N LEU A 26 4.28 -5.75 3.47
CA LEU A 26 5.29 -5.02 4.22
C LEU A 26 6.04 -6.02 5.08
N VAL A 27 7.31 -6.29 4.78
CA VAL A 27 8.07 -7.31 5.50
C VAL A 27 9.12 -6.67 6.39
N ASN A 28 9.10 -7.06 7.66
CA ASN A 28 10.09 -6.66 8.64
C ASN A 28 11.10 -7.78 8.82
N SER A 29 12.22 -7.73 8.07
CA SER A 29 13.34 -8.66 8.26
C SER A 29 14.26 -8.30 9.44
N GLY A 30 13.93 -7.24 10.19
CA GLY A 30 14.70 -6.79 11.35
C GLY A 30 14.34 -7.56 12.64
N ALA A 31 15.17 -7.36 13.65
CA ALA A 31 15.01 -7.95 14.98
C ALA A 31 14.15 -7.10 15.94
N SER A 32 13.62 -5.96 15.47
CA SER A 32 12.84 -5.02 16.28
C SER A 32 11.50 -4.73 15.63
N ARG A 33 10.50 -4.43 16.45
CA ARG A 33 9.17 -4.01 16.01
C ARG A 33 9.24 -2.69 15.26
N LEU A 34 8.53 -2.59 14.15
CA LEU A 34 8.47 -1.37 13.34
C LEU A 34 7.06 -0.80 13.36
N ALA A 35 6.97 0.53 13.41
CA ALA A 35 5.75 1.26 13.10
C ALA A 35 5.83 1.79 11.67
N PHE A 36 4.72 1.73 10.94
CA PHE A 36 4.63 2.31 9.60
C PHE A 36 3.46 3.29 9.49
N LYS A 37 3.63 4.29 8.60
CA LYS A 37 2.59 5.21 8.19
C LYS A 37 2.65 5.39 6.68
N VAL A 38 1.57 5.04 5.99
CA VAL A 38 1.45 5.15 4.55
C VAL A 38 0.81 6.50 4.20
N LYS A 39 1.37 7.20 3.23
CA LYS A 39 0.81 8.46 2.70
C LYS A 39 0.54 8.25 1.21
N SER A 40 -0.67 8.56 0.76
CA SER A 40 -0.99 8.63 -0.67
C SER A 40 -0.89 10.06 -1.17
N SER A 41 -0.36 10.24 -2.38
CA SER A 41 -0.42 11.51 -3.10
C SER A 41 -1.82 11.81 -3.65
N ASN A 42 -2.63 10.78 -3.90
CA ASN A 42 -4.00 10.92 -4.38
C ASN A 42 -4.93 10.08 -3.52
N ASN A 43 -5.64 10.73 -2.61
CA ASN A 43 -6.61 10.09 -1.72
C ASN A 43 -8.05 10.12 -2.29
N THR A 44 -8.25 10.82 -3.41
CA THR A 44 -9.55 10.93 -4.08
C THR A 44 -9.86 9.67 -4.87
N GLU A 45 -8.87 9.14 -5.59
CA GLU A 45 -9.03 7.95 -6.43
C GLU A 45 -8.53 6.66 -5.76
N TYR A 46 -7.65 6.76 -4.77
CA TYR A 46 -7.08 5.59 -4.11
C TYR A 46 -7.48 5.53 -2.63
N ARG A 47 -7.87 4.34 -2.19
CA ARG A 47 -8.04 3.97 -0.79
C ARG A 47 -6.91 3.05 -0.38
N LEU A 48 -6.27 3.36 0.74
CA LEU A 48 -5.20 2.55 1.33
C LEU A 48 -5.67 1.97 2.66
N LYS A 49 -5.43 0.68 2.90
CA LYS A 49 -5.72 0.01 4.17
C LYS A 49 -4.65 -1.02 4.50
N PRO A 50 -4.05 -1.00 5.69
CA PRO A 50 -4.13 0.02 6.75
C PRO A 50 -3.23 1.23 6.48
N VAL A 51 -3.62 2.42 6.97
CA VAL A 51 -2.81 3.67 6.83
C VAL A 51 -1.66 3.73 7.84
N PHE A 52 -1.86 3.14 9.01
CA PHE A 52 -0.85 3.06 10.06
C PHE A 52 -0.94 1.70 10.74
N GLY A 53 0.16 1.24 11.30
CA GLY A 53 0.20 -0.03 12.01
C GLY A 53 1.60 -0.38 12.49
N PHE A 54 1.71 -1.60 13.01
CA PHE A 54 2.96 -2.17 13.46
C PHE A 54 3.24 -3.48 12.74
N VAL A 55 4.53 -3.80 12.56
CA VAL A 55 5.00 -5.08 12.06
C VAL A 55 6.01 -5.63 13.07
N GLU A 56 5.72 -6.80 13.61
CA GLU A 56 6.62 -7.49 14.55
C GLU A 56 7.93 -7.92 13.86
N ALA A 57 8.96 -8.21 14.65
CA ALA A 57 10.24 -8.70 14.14
C ALA A 57 10.06 -10.03 13.39
N GLY A 58 10.56 -10.11 12.16
CA GLY A 58 10.41 -11.29 11.29
C GLY A 58 9.02 -11.49 10.67
N ALA A 59 8.05 -10.60 10.94
CA ALA A 59 6.68 -10.71 10.45
C ALA A 59 6.44 -9.90 9.17
N SER A 60 5.30 -10.16 8.53
CA SER A 60 4.79 -9.37 7.42
C SER A 60 3.39 -8.82 7.71
N ALA A 61 3.09 -7.64 7.18
CA ALA A 61 1.77 -7.03 7.25
C ALA A 61 1.23 -6.74 5.84
N PRO A 62 -0.02 -7.12 5.53
CA PRO A 62 -0.64 -6.79 4.25
C PRO A 62 -1.03 -5.31 4.19
N LEU A 63 -0.75 -4.68 3.05
CA LEU A 63 -1.18 -3.34 2.67
C LEU A 63 -2.01 -3.44 1.39
N GLU A 64 -3.29 -3.15 1.49
CA GLU A 64 -4.23 -3.11 0.38
C GLU A 64 -4.31 -1.70 -0.21
N ILE A 65 -4.12 -1.62 -1.52
CA ILE A 65 -4.24 -0.41 -2.33
C ILE A 65 -5.40 -0.63 -3.30
N THR A 66 -6.48 0.10 -3.10
CA THR A 66 -7.69 0.00 -3.92
C THR A 66 -7.88 1.28 -4.71
N ARG A 67 -7.90 1.17 -6.04
CA ARG A 67 -8.31 2.25 -6.94
C ARG A 67 -9.82 2.20 -7.12
N LEU A 68 -10.47 3.31 -6.81
CA LEU A 68 -11.88 3.51 -7.04
C LEU A 68 -12.13 3.64 -8.54
N ALA A 69 -13.14 2.94 -9.05
CA ALA A 69 -13.57 3.11 -10.42
C ALA A 69 -14.02 4.56 -10.64
N ILE A 70 -13.42 5.23 -11.61
CA ILE A 70 -13.88 6.55 -12.05
C ILE A 70 -15.31 6.41 -12.59
N LYS A 71 -16.21 7.26 -12.08
CA LYS A 71 -17.54 7.51 -12.68
C LYS A 71 -17.33 8.24 -14.02
N ILE A 72 -17.01 7.52 -15.09
CA ILE A 72 -16.78 8.10 -16.42
C ILE A 72 -18.09 8.59 -17.11
N TRP A 73 -19.24 8.49 -16.45
CA TRP A 73 -20.52 8.84 -17.05
C TRP A 73 -21.44 9.53 -16.04
N THR A 74 -21.20 10.80 -15.73
CA THR A 74 -22.22 11.65 -15.04
C THR A 74 -22.01 13.16 -15.21
N LYS A 75 -21.01 13.60 -16.00
CA LYS A 75 -20.72 15.04 -16.18
C LYS A 75 -20.41 15.40 -17.64
N ARG A 76 -21.28 14.96 -18.55
CA ARG A 76 -21.32 15.47 -19.92
C ARG A 76 -22.79 15.65 -20.31
N ILE A 77 -23.30 16.83 -19.94
CA ILE A 77 -24.48 17.48 -20.52
C ILE A 77 -23.92 18.59 -21.39
#